data_AF-A0A1S2LSZ3-F1
#
_entry.id   AF-A0A1S2LSZ3-F1
#
_cell.length_a   1.000
_cell.length_b   1.000
_cell.length_c   1.000
_cell.angle_alpha   90.00
_cell.angle_beta   90.00
_cell.angle_gamma   90.00
#
_symmetry.space_group_name_H-M   'P 1'
#
loop_
_entity.id
_entity.type
_entity.pdbx_description
1 polymer ?
#
loop_
_entity_poly.entity_id
_entity_poly.type
_entity_poly.pdbx_seq_one_letter_code
_entity_poly.pdbx_strand_id
1 'polypeptide(L)'
;MIPNMKKLFSDSLTGKRLIMSIVSMLLLIGVASFATYELTKTQVTLVIDGEEIALKTHSKTVDELMLENDILVGEHDFIEPSLETELTNDVNVVWTPAILVYVTNDGERSPVWTTANTIEELFEELNIIVEDYDKIKPSLETKLTEDLQVNYESAFAVTLNSDGEKKEVWTTSTTVADFLEAEEITLGELDRVEPEKEKFVKANSEINVVRVEKVTDVVEEATNFATVSRNDNSLTRGTEREVQKGEQGKVAKHYEVIFENGEEISRELIKTETVQESTDRIVAVGTKPVEQQVSRGGTPGEWRTFEATAYTAYCVGCTGVTYTGLNLRANPNKNVVAVDPNVIPLGSVVEVRHNGRILGQYKAADIGSAIQGRKIDIFMSDRSAALRWGRQNVQVRIIK
;
A
#
# COMPACT_ATOMS: atom_id res chain seq x y z
N MET A 1 119.67 -50.47 39.36
CA MET A 1 119.28 -51.58 40.27
C MET A 1 117.87 -51.28 40.74
N ILE A 2 116.91 -52.11 40.32
CA ILE A 2 115.47 -51.98 40.57
C ILE A 2 115.20 -52.25 42.06
N PRO A 3 114.57 -51.34 42.83
CA PRO A 3 114.09 -51.67 44.17
C PRO A 3 112.83 -52.51 44.07
N ASN A 4 112.90 -53.69 44.71
CA ASN A 4 111.83 -54.66 44.90
C ASN A 4 110.50 -54.02 45.33
N MET A 5 109.46 -54.21 44.52
CA MET A 5 108.05 -54.16 44.92
C MET A 5 107.78 -55.27 45.95
N LYS A 6 108.04 -55.00 47.23
CA LYS A 6 107.52 -55.77 48.36
C LYS A 6 106.73 -54.85 49.28
N LYS A 7 105.55 -55.33 49.67
CA LYS A 7 104.51 -54.74 50.53
C LYS A 7 103.49 -53.85 49.81
N LEU A 8 102.54 -54.49 49.13
CA LEU A 8 101.20 -53.89 48.96
C LEU A 8 100.05 -54.76 49.46
N PHE A 9 100.25 -56.04 49.78
CA PHE A 9 99.18 -56.87 50.34
C PHE A 9 99.74 -57.92 51.31
N SER A 10 99.89 -57.56 52.59
CA SER A 10 100.06 -58.54 53.66
C SER A 10 99.46 -58.01 54.97
N ASP A 11 98.14 -58.00 55.03
CA ASP A 11 97.40 -58.14 56.29
C ASP A 11 96.22 -59.06 55.95
N SER A 12 96.14 -60.21 56.63
CA SER A 12 94.99 -61.11 56.48
C SER A 12 93.73 -60.32 56.81
N LEU A 13 92.84 -60.14 55.83
CA LEU A 13 91.54 -59.54 56.07
C LEU A 13 90.77 -60.45 57.04
N THR A 14 90.81 -60.12 58.34
CA THR A 14 89.91 -60.68 59.35
C THR A 14 88.48 -60.58 58.79
N GLY A 15 87.65 -61.63 58.92
CA GLY A 15 86.37 -61.76 58.21
C GLY A 15 85.50 -60.49 58.15
N LYS A 16 85.54 -59.63 59.18
CA LYS A 16 84.88 -58.32 59.21
C LYS A 16 85.37 -57.32 58.13
N ARG A 17 86.68 -57.22 57.87
CA ARG A 17 87.24 -56.30 56.84
C ARG A 17 86.95 -56.81 55.42
N LEU A 18 86.94 -58.13 55.22
CA LEU A 18 86.58 -58.76 53.94
C LEU A 18 85.10 -58.55 53.61
N ILE A 19 84.22 -58.73 54.60
CA ILE A 19 82.79 -58.41 54.49
C ILE A 19 82.58 -56.93 54.18
N MET A 20 83.27 -56.01 54.88
CA MET A 20 83.20 -54.57 54.60
C MET A 20 83.61 -54.23 53.17
N SER A 21 84.70 -54.81 52.66
CA SER A 21 85.15 -54.59 51.28
C SER A 21 84.16 -55.10 50.25
N ILE A 22 83.51 -56.25 50.48
CA ILE A 22 82.48 -56.80 49.59
C ILE A 22 81.24 -55.91 49.60
N VAL A 23 80.78 -55.48 50.78
CA VAL A 23 79.64 -54.57 50.91
C VAL A 23 79.93 -53.25 50.21
N SER A 24 81.11 -52.65 50.39
CA SER A 24 81.52 -51.43 49.68
C SER A 24 81.57 -51.63 48.17
N MET A 25 82.06 -52.77 47.69
CA MET A 25 82.11 -53.07 46.26
C MET A 25 80.71 -53.27 45.67
N LEU A 26 79.80 -53.97 46.36
CA LEU A 26 78.40 -54.12 45.95
C LEU A 26 77.67 -52.77 45.92
N LEU A 27 77.94 -51.90 46.88
CA LEU A 27 77.37 -50.55 46.94
C LEU A 27 77.89 -49.70 45.77
N LEU A 28 79.18 -49.82 45.45
CA LEU A 28 79.79 -49.12 44.31
C LEU A 28 79.26 -49.65 42.97
N ILE A 29 79.07 -50.97 42.83
CA ILE A 29 78.39 -51.57 41.66
C ILE A 29 76.96 -51.07 41.56
N GLY A 30 76.20 -51.04 42.67
CA GLY A 30 74.83 -50.52 42.68
C GLY A 30 74.75 -49.06 42.23
N VAL A 31 75.66 -48.21 42.73
CA VAL A 31 75.75 -46.80 42.31
C VAL A 31 76.15 -46.67 40.84
N ALA A 32 77.13 -47.45 40.37
CA ALA A 32 77.55 -47.44 38.97
C ALA A 32 76.43 -47.93 38.03
N SER A 33 75.74 -49.01 38.40
CA SER A 33 74.59 -49.54 37.65
C SER A 33 73.42 -48.56 37.59
N PHE A 34 73.11 -47.91 38.71
CA PHE A 34 72.11 -46.85 38.76
C PHE A 34 72.51 -45.66 37.88
N ALA A 35 73.76 -45.21 37.96
CA ALA A 35 74.26 -44.14 37.10
C ALA A 35 74.21 -44.51 35.62
N THR A 36 74.56 -45.74 35.24
CA THR A 36 74.42 -46.19 33.85
C THR A 36 72.98 -46.26 33.39
N TYR A 37 72.05 -46.66 34.27
CA TYR A 37 70.62 -46.69 33.98
C TYR A 37 70.06 -45.27 33.76
N GLU A 38 70.43 -44.30 34.60
CA GLU A 38 70.05 -42.90 34.40
C GLU A 38 70.57 -42.30 33.08
N LEU A 39 71.72 -42.80 32.59
CA LEU A 39 72.28 -42.39 31.30
C LEU A 39 71.58 -43.03 30.09
N THR A 40 70.74 -44.05 30.28
CA THR A 40 69.98 -44.68 29.17
C THR A 40 68.60 -44.04 28.96
N LYS A 41 68.28 -42.94 29.66
CA LYS A 41 67.05 -42.19 29.43
C LYS A 41 67.12 -41.43 28.12
N THR A 42 66.01 -41.43 27.39
CA THR A 42 65.80 -40.60 26.20
C THR A 42 65.34 -39.22 26.64
N GLN A 43 65.87 -38.18 26.00
CA GLN A 43 65.40 -36.81 26.20
C GLN A 43 64.29 -36.48 25.20
N VAL A 44 63.14 -36.06 25.71
CA VAL A 44 61.93 -35.76 24.91
C VAL A 44 61.36 -34.43 25.38
N THR A 45 60.80 -33.64 24.47
CA THR A 45 60.02 -32.45 24.82
C THR A 45 58.55 -32.80 24.73
N LEU A 46 57.78 -32.54 25.79
CA LEU A 46 56.34 -32.65 25.82
C LEU A 46 55.75 -31.24 25.86
N VAL A 47 54.90 -30.91 24.89
CA VAL A 47 54.17 -29.64 24.82
C VAL A 47 52.73 -29.89 25.22
N ILE A 48 52.30 -29.27 26.32
CA ILE A 48 50.93 -29.37 26.84
C ILE A 48 50.31 -27.98 26.76
N ASP A 49 49.24 -27.81 25.99
CA ASP A 49 48.56 -26.51 25.83
C ASP A 49 49.54 -25.37 25.45
N GLY A 50 50.58 -25.69 24.67
CA GLY A 50 51.63 -24.75 24.26
C GLY A 50 52.77 -24.54 25.27
N GLU A 51 52.73 -25.13 26.46
CA GLU A 51 53.82 -25.10 27.43
C GLU A 51 54.80 -26.27 27.21
N GLU A 52 56.07 -25.95 26.96
CA GLU A 52 57.12 -26.96 26.73
C GLU A 52 57.72 -27.49 28.04
N ILE A 53 57.77 -28.82 28.17
CA ILE A 53 58.34 -29.54 29.30
C ILE A 53 59.41 -30.49 28.78
N ALA A 54 60.67 -30.25 29.17
CA ALA A 54 61.77 -31.15 28.85
C ALA A 54 61.81 -32.34 29.83
N LEU A 55 61.62 -33.54 29.31
CA LEU A 55 61.53 -34.79 30.08
C LEU A 55 62.71 -35.72 29.75
N LYS A 56 63.03 -36.59 30.72
CA LYS A 56 63.95 -37.72 30.54
C LYS A 56 63.25 -38.99 30.94
N THR A 57 63.02 -39.88 29.98
CA THR A 57 62.15 -41.05 30.15
C THR A 57 62.82 -42.35 29.70
N HIS A 58 62.31 -43.49 30.20
CA HIS A 58 62.59 -44.82 29.65
C HIS A 58 61.45 -45.36 28.76
N SER A 59 60.37 -44.59 28.62
CA SER A 59 59.25 -44.91 27.74
C SER A 59 59.74 -45.06 26.30
N LYS A 60 59.23 -46.08 25.63
CA LYS A 60 59.60 -46.44 24.27
C LYS A 60 58.71 -45.77 23.24
N THR A 61 57.47 -45.47 23.59
CA THR A 61 56.48 -44.87 22.69
C THR A 61 55.87 -43.62 23.30
N VAL A 62 55.22 -42.81 22.46
CA VAL A 62 54.44 -41.65 22.92
C VAL A 62 53.38 -42.09 23.92
N ASP A 63 52.65 -43.18 23.68
CA ASP A 63 51.65 -43.71 24.62
C ASP A 63 52.22 -43.98 26.02
N GLU A 64 53.36 -44.68 26.09
CA GLU A 64 54.04 -44.96 27.36
C GLU A 64 54.50 -43.68 28.06
N LEU A 65 54.94 -42.66 27.31
CA LEU A 65 55.32 -41.36 27.87
C LEU A 65 54.11 -40.61 28.43
N MET A 66 52.98 -40.60 27.73
CA MET A 66 51.76 -39.93 28.20
C MET A 66 51.27 -40.59 29.49
N LEU A 67 51.22 -41.92 29.54
CA LEU A 67 50.85 -42.69 30.72
C LEU A 67 51.83 -42.49 31.91
N GLU A 68 53.14 -42.38 31.64
CA GLU A 68 54.14 -42.08 32.69
C GLU A 68 53.90 -40.72 33.36
N ASN A 69 53.30 -39.78 32.64
CA ASN A 69 52.98 -38.43 33.13
C ASN A 69 51.51 -38.29 33.59
N ASP A 70 50.82 -39.41 33.84
CA ASP A 70 49.41 -39.47 34.26
C ASP A 70 48.44 -38.82 33.24
N ILE A 71 48.81 -38.77 31.96
CA ILE A 71 47.97 -38.23 30.88
C ILE A 71 47.29 -39.39 30.13
N LEU A 72 45.97 -39.40 30.16
CA LEU A 72 45.15 -40.27 29.33
C LEU A 72 44.68 -39.50 28.11
N VAL A 73 45.25 -39.81 26.95
CA VAL A 73 44.90 -39.15 25.69
C VAL A 73 43.50 -39.60 25.25
N GLY A 74 42.60 -38.62 25.12
CA GLY A 74 41.23 -38.83 24.65
C GLY A 74 41.16 -39.15 23.16
N GLU A 75 40.02 -39.70 22.72
CA GLU A 75 39.79 -40.03 21.30
C GLU A 75 39.79 -38.80 20.39
N HIS A 76 39.43 -37.63 20.93
CA HIS A 76 39.33 -36.37 20.19
C HIS A 76 40.51 -35.43 20.41
N ASP A 77 41.44 -35.79 21.29
CA ASP A 77 42.61 -34.96 21.57
C ASP A 77 43.54 -34.91 20.35
N PHE A 78 44.22 -33.78 20.19
CA PHE A 78 45.31 -33.67 19.24
C PHE A 78 46.59 -34.24 19.87
N ILE A 79 47.26 -35.13 19.16
CA ILE A 79 48.55 -35.69 19.55
C ILE A 79 49.46 -35.84 18.32
N GLU A 80 50.63 -35.21 18.38
CA GLU A 80 51.65 -35.34 17.34
C GLU A 80 53.05 -35.52 17.96
N PRO A 81 53.82 -36.55 17.59
CA PRO A 81 53.47 -37.63 16.67
C PRO A 81 52.49 -38.64 17.31
N SER A 82 52.02 -39.63 16.55
CA SER A 82 50.99 -40.57 17.03
C SER A 82 51.45 -41.39 18.24
N LEU A 83 50.49 -41.89 19.03
CA LEU A 83 50.71 -42.69 20.25
C LEU A 83 51.68 -43.88 20.08
N GLU A 84 51.69 -44.50 18.89
CA GLU A 84 52.54 -45.66 18.57
C GLU A 84 53.98 -45.27 18.15
N THR A 85 54.27 -43.98 18.03
CA THR A 85 55.58 -43.50 17.56
C THR A 85 56.66 -43.81 18.58
N GLU A 86 57.76 -44.43 18.14
CA GLU A 86 58.91 -44.71 18.99
C GLU A 86 59.63 -43.43 19.41
N LEU A 87 59.96 -43.31 20.69
CA LEU A 87 60.68 -42.18 21.25
C LEU A 87 62.19 -42.31 21.00
N THR A 88 62.74 -41.26 20.39
CA THR A 88 64.18 -41.06 20.23
C THR A 88 64.58 -39.72 20.83
N ASN A 89 65.88 -39.45 20.94
CA ASN A 89 66.33 -38.16 21.47
C ASN A 89 65.82 -37.02 20.60
N ASP A 90 65.39 -35.94 21.26
CA ASP A 90 64.92 -34.70 20.63
C ASP A 90 63.56 -34.83 19.90
N VAL A 91 62.80 -35.90 20.14
CA VAL A 91 61.39 -35.96 19.72
C VAL A 91 60.59 -34.89 20.47
N ASN A 92 59.77 -34.17 19.73
CA ASN A 92 58.81 -33.21 20.28
C ASN A 92 57.41 -33.83 20.19
N VAL A 93 56.77 -34.01 21.36
CA VAL A 93 55.42 -34.55 21.49
C VAL A 93 54.51 -33.38 21.84
N VAL A 94 53.55 -33.06 20.98
CA VAL A 94 52.55 -32.01 21.19
C VAL A 94 51.24 -32.69 21.51
N TRP A 95 50.66 -32.36 22.67
CA TRP A 95 49.34 -32.81 23.08
C TRP A 95 48.46 -31.61 23.41
N THR A 96 47.27 -31.59 22.80
CA THR A 96 46.23 -30.62 23.11
C THR A 96 44.94 -31.38 23.42
N PRO A 97 44.44 -31.33 24.68
CA PRO A 97 43.17 -31.95 25.03
C PRO A 97 42.02 -31.31 24.26
N ALA A 98 41.10 -32.14 23.78
CA ALA A 98 39.87 -31.65 23.20
C ALA A 98 38.86 -31.31 24.29
N ILE A 99 38.11 -30.23 24.07
CA ILE A 99 37.02 -29.79 24.93
C ILE A 99 35.69 -29.98 24.21
N LEU A 100 34.63 -30.24 24.97
CA LEU A 100 33.29 -30.35 24.45
C LEU A 100 32.59 -28.99 24.51
N VAL A 101 32.14 -28.49 23.36
CA VAL A 101 31.32 -27.28 23.25
C VAL A 101 29.98 -27.59 22.58
N TYR A 102 29.01 -26.70 22.75
CA TYR A 102 27.69 -26.80 22.14
C TYR A 102 27.48 -25.66 21.15
N VAL A 103 27.47 -25.97 19.87
CA VAL A 103 27.21 -25.00 18.80
C VAL A 103 25.74 -25.07 18.42
N THR A 104 25.06 -23.93 18.40
CA THR A 104 23.70 -23.76 17.89
C THR A 104 23.80 -22.94 16.61
N ASN A 105 23.59 -23.57 15.47
CA ASN A 105 23.65 -22.96 14.15
C ASN A 105 22.23 -22.86 13.59
N ASP A 106 21.71 -21.64 13.44
CA ASP A 106 20.35 -21.37 12.95
C ASP A 106 19.25 -22.19 13.67
N GLY A 107 19.43 -22.36 14.98
CA GLY A 107 18.52 -23.10 15.86
C GLY A 107 18.80 -24.60 15.99
N GLU A 108 19.71 -25.17 15.19
CA GLU A 108 20.14 -26.57 15.33
C GLU A 108 21.32 -26.67 16.30
N ARG A 109 21.11 -27.36 17.43
CA ARG A 109 22.14 -27.54 18.46
C ARG A 109 22.89 -28.86 18.28
N SER A 110 24.22 -28.81 18.27
CA SER A 110 25.09 -29.98 18.18
C SER A 110 26.27 -29.92 19.18
N PRO A 111 26.66 -31.06 19.78
CA PRO A 111 27.92 -31.17 20.51
C PRO A 111 29.10 -31.23 19.53
N VAL A 112 30.18 -30.50 19.83
CA VAL A 112 31.41 -30.46 19.03
C VAL A 112 32.61 -30.64 19.96
N TRP A 113 33.42 -31.65 19.69
CA TRP A 113 34.75 -31.80 20.30
C TRP A 113 35.76 -31.06 19.44
N THR A 114 36.58 -30.19 20.05
CA THR A 114 37.54 -29.37 19.33
C THR A 114 38.79 -29.12 20.18
N THR A 115 39.90 -28.84 19.51
CA THR A 115 41.14 -28.35 20.13
C THR A 115 41.39 -26.86 19.83
N ALA A 116 40.44 -26.19 19.19
CA ALA A 116 40.47 -24.76 18.93
C ALA A 116 40.52 -23.95 20.25
N ASN A 117 41.22 -22.83 20.22
CA ASN A 117 41.35 -21.94 21.38
C ASN A 117 40.22 -20.92 21.47
N THR A 118 39.68 -20.49 20.32
CA THR A 118 38.67 -19.43 20.22
C THR A 118 37.47 -19.86 19.38
N ILE A 119 36.38 -19.10 19.47
CA ILE A 119 35.20 -19.33 18.62
C ILE A 119 35.55 -19.12 17.14
N GLU A 120 36.45 -18.19 16.82
CA GLU A 120 36.96 -17.99 15.45
C GLU A 120 37.60 -19.26 14.88
N GLU A 121 38.59 -19.84 15.59
CA GLU A 121 39.27 -21.07 15.18
C GLU A 121 38.29 -22.25 15.06
N LEU A 122 37.31 -22.35 15.96
CA LEU A 122 36.24 -23.36 15.88
C LEU A 122 35.39 -23.18 14.63
N PHE A 123 35.05 -21.95 14.26
CA PHE A 123 34.23 -21.68 13.08
C PHE A 123 35.01 -21.97 11.80
N GLU A 124 36.32 -21.71 11.77
CA GLU A 124 37.21 -22.16 10.69
C GLU A 124 37.21 -23.69 10.56
N GLU A 125 37.34 -24.43 11.68
CA GLU A 125 37.29 -25.90 11.72
C GLU A 125 35.95 -26.44 11.17
N LEU A 126 34.84 -25.81 11.57
CA LEU A 126 33.50 -26.18 11.14
C LEU A 126 33.14 -25.66 9.73
N ASN A 127 34.03 -24.90 9.08
CA ASN A 127 33.78 -24.23 7.81
C ASN A 127 32.55 -23.29 7.84
N ILE A 128 32.32 -22.63 8.98
CA ILE A 128 31.30 -21.59 9.14
C ILE A 128 31.95 -20.25 8.79
N ILE A 129 31.43 -19.60 7.74
CA ILE A 129 31.88 -18.27 7.31
C ILE A 129 30.95 -17.25 7.95
N VAL A 130 31.54 -16.29 8.66
CA VAL A 130 30.80 -15.19 9.32
C VAL A 130 30.79 -13.97 8.42
N GLU A 131 29.60 -13.47 8.14
CA GLU A 131 29.36 -12.23 7.40
C GLU A 131 29.01 -11.06 8.34
N ASP A 132 29.05 -9.84 7.82
CA ASP A 132 28.96 -8.59 8.60
C ASP A 132 27.69 -8.47 9.47
N TYR A 133 26.58 -9.08 9.05
CA TYR A 133 25.27 -8.93 9.71
C TYR A 133 24.88 -10.16 10.55
N ASP A 134 25.69 -11.22 10.53
CA ASP A 134 25.43 -12.42 11.33
C ASP A 134 25.52 -12.11 12.81
N LYS A 135 24.74 -12.83 13.62
CA LYS A 135 24.80 -12.70 15.07
C LYS A 135 25.54 -13.87 15.67
N ILE A 136 26.54 -13.55 16.48
CA ILE A 136 27.34 -14.54 17.18
C ILE A 136 27.35 -14.20 18.67
N LYS A 137 27.10 -15.23 19.48
CA LYS A 137 27.16 -15.11 20.92
C LYS A 137 27.72 -16.39 21.54
N PRO A 138 28.84 -16.33 22.26
CA PRO A 138 29.74 -15.18 22.50
C PRO A 138 30.49 -14.68 21.24
N SER A 139 31.30 -13.63 21.37
CA SER A 139 32.08 -13.07 20.24
C SER A 139 33.18 -14.03 19.76
N LEU A 140 33.62 -13.90 18.49
CA LEU A 140 34.66 -14.73 17.86
C LEU A 140 35.96 -14.89 18.68
N GLU A 141 36.40 -13.81 19.33
CA GLU A 141 37.61 -13.78 20.18
C GLU A 141 37.45 -14.52 21.53
N THR A 142 36.26 -15.03 21.83
CA THR A 142 36.00 -15.68 23.13
C THR A 142 36.77 -16.99 23.17
N LYS A 143 37.57 -17.17 24.22
CA LYS A 143 38.24 -18.44 24.48
C LYS A 143 37.24 -19.54 24.75
N LEU A 144 37.45 -20.70 24.15
CA LEU A 144 36.61 -21.87 24.39
C LEU A 144 36.89 -22.46 25.77
N THR A 145 35.84 -22.98 26.39
CA THR A 145 35.89 -23.71 27.65
C THR A 145 34.91 -24.88 27.58
N GLU A 146 35.11 -25.89 28.42
CA GLU A 146 34.19 -27.02 28.55
C GLU A 146 32.73 -26.56 28.71
N ASP A 147 31.81 -27.23 28.03
CA ASP A 147 30.36 -26.97 27.98
C ASP A 147 29.95 -25.58 27.47
N LEU A 148 30.87 -24.80 26.86
CA LEU A 148 30.55 -23.48 26.33
C LEU A 148 29.45 -23.57 25.27
N GLN A 149 28.47 -22.69 25.37
CA GLN A 149 27.37 -22.57 24.40
C GLN A 149 27.69 -21.45 23.42
N VAL A 150 27.81 -21.79 22.14
CA VAL A 150 28.04 -20.87 21.04
C VAL A 150 26.78 -20.83 20.19
N ASN A 151 26.21 -19.64 20.01
CA ASN A 151 25.05 -19.43 19.16
C ASN A 151 25.48 -18.60 17.96
N TYR A 152 25.15 -19.10 16.78
CA TYR A 152 25.35 -18.45 15.49
C TYR A 152 24.01 -18.39 14.77
N GLU A 153 23.65 -17.20 14.33
CA GLU A 153 22.47 -16.94 13.49
C GLU A 153 22.94 -16.25 12.21
N SER A 154 22.74 -16.90 11.08
CA SER A 154 23.02 -16.31 9.78
C SER A 154 21.97 -15.24 9.47
N ALA A 155 22.44 -14.06 9.10
CA ALA A 155 21.59 -12.97 8.64
C ALA A 155 21.27 -13.13 7.16
N PHE A 156 20.07 -12.72 6.80
CA PHE A 156 19.64 -12.73 5.41
C PHE A 156 18.91 -11.44 5.07
N ALA A 157 19.03 -11.03 3.81
CA ALA A 157 18.38 -9.83 3.30
C ALA A 157 16.87 -10.06 3.15
N VAL A 158 16.10 -9.06 3.57
CA VAL A 158 14.65 -8.95 3.35
C VAL A 158 14.33 -7.55 2.85
N THR A 159 13.25 -7.44 2.10
CA THR A 159 12.76 -6.14 1.64
C THR A 159 11.62 -5.67 2.51
N LEU A 160 11.78 -4.52 3.15
CA LEU A 160 10.75 -3.86 3.93
C LEU A 160 10.15 -2.72 3.12
N ASN A 161 8.83 -2.77 2.94
CA ASN A 161 8.02 -1.70 2.39
C ASN A 161 7.15 -1.13 3.50
N SER A 162 7.45 0.09 3.94
CA SER A 162 6.74 0.76 5.02
C SER A 162 6.65 2.25 4.74
N ASP A 163 5.47 2.83 4.95
CA ASP A 163 5.24 4.27 4.86
C ASP A 163 5.66 4.89 3.50
N GLY A 164 5.55 4.11 2.42
CA GLY A 164 5.89 4.51 1.05
C GLY A 164 7.37 4.36 0.68
N GLU A 165 8.20 3.89 1.61
CA GLU A 165 9.62 3.64 1.39
C GLU A 165 9.92 2.14 1.34
N LYS A 166 10.69 1.75 0.33
CA LYS A 166 11.18 0.38 0.14
C LYS A 166 12.67 0.34 0.44
N LYS A 167 13.07 -0.41 1.47
CA LYS A 167 14.46 -0.60 1.88
C LYS A 167 14.81 -2.08 2.01
N GLU A 168 16.06 -2.41 1.72
CA GLU A 168 16.63 -3.74 2.01
C GLU A 168 17.22 -3.72 3.42
N VAL A 169 16.92 -4.76 4.20
CA VAL A 169 17.31 -4.91 5.60
C VAL A 169 17.89 -6.30 5.81
N TRP A 170 19.01 -6.39 6.50
CA TRP A 170 19.59 -7.66 6.93
C TRP A 170 19.06 -8.02 8.31
N THR A 171 18.58 -9.25 8.48
CA THR A 171 17.97 -9.69 9.74
C THR A 171 18.28 -11.15 10.05
N THR A 172 18.31 -11.49 11.34
CA THR A 172 18.32 -12.88 11.84
C THR A 172 16.94 -13.29 12.38
N SER A 173 15.93 -12.42 12.23
CA SER A 173 14.61 -12.61 12.83
C SER A 173 13.89 -13.81 12.23
N THR A 174 13.24 -14.60 13.08
CA THR A 174 12.56 -15.82 12.63
C THR A 174 11.16 -15.52 12.11
N THR A 175 10.42 -14.59 12.74
CA THR A 175 9.04 -14.24 12.35
C THR A 175 8.89 -12.78 11.93
N VAL A 176 7.80 -12.46 11.23
CA VAL A 176 7.49 -11.07 10.83
C VAL A 176 7.33 -10.19 12.06
N ALA A 177 6.73 -10.70 13.14
CA ALA A 177 6.62 -9.99 14.40
C ALA A 177 7.99 -9.60 14.97
N ASP A 178 8.91 -10.56 15.08
CA ASP A 178 10.26 -10.32 15.61
C ASP A 178 11.02 -9.33 14.72
N PHE A 179 10.85 -9.45 13.40
CA PHE A 179 11.45 -8.53 12.43
C PHE A 179 10.96 -7.08 12.62
N LEU A 180 9.65 -6.88 12.76
CA LEU A 180 9.09 -5.55 12.99
C LEU A 180 9.56 -4.97 14.34
N GLU A 181 9.67 -5.80 15.38
CA GLU A 181 10.20 -5.37 16.67
C GLU A 181 11.67 -4.95 16.58
N ALA A 182 12.51 -5.73 15.88
CA ALA A 182 13.92 -5.42 15.66
C ALA A 182 14.13 -4.14 14.84
N GLU A 183 13.23 -3.86 13.89
CA GLU A 183 13.22 -2.62 13.10
C GLU A 183 12.49 -1.45 13.79
N GLU A 184 12.04 -1.64 15.04
CA GLU A 184 11.32 -0.65 15.84
C GLU A 184 10.01 -0.15 15.19
N ILE A 185 9.34 -1.01 14.42
CA ILE A 185 8.09 -0.71 13.72
C ILE A 185 6.89 -1.12 14.55
N THR A 186 6.15 -0.13 15.04
CA THR A 186 4.87 -0.34 15.73
C THR A 186 3.69 -0.23 14.78
N LEU A 187 2.77 -1.20 14.84
CA LEU A 187 1.52 -1.18 14.07
C LEU A 187 0.40 -0.53 14.90
N GLY A 188 -0.40 0.31 14.26
CA GLY A 188 -1.66 0.83 14.82
C GLY A 188 -2.74 -0.26 14.94
N GLU A 189 -3.87 0.08 15.56
CA GLU A 189 -4.96 -0.89 15.81
C GLU A 189 -5.56 -1.49 14.54
N LEU A 190 -5.60 -0.73 13.45
CA LEU A 190 -6.15 -1.16 12.17
C LEU A 190 -5.07 -1.56 11.16
N ASP A 191 -3.79 -1.26 11.46
CA ASP A 191 -2.68 -1.56 10.58
C ASP A 191 -2.49 -3.07 10.43
N ARG A 192 -2.00 -3.48 9.26
CA ARG A 192 -1.66 -4.88 8.98
C ARG A 192 -0.27 -5.00 8.38
N VAL A 193 0.25 -6.21 8.40
CA VAL A 193 1.51 -6.56 7.74
C VAL A 193 1.28 -7.78 6.86
N GLU A 194 1.94 -7.78 5.70
CA GLU A 194 1.94 -8.89 4.75
C GLU A 194 3.39 -9.31 4.47
N PRO A 195 3.81 -10.54 4.80
CA PRO A 195 3.02 -11.62 5.41
C PRO A 195 2.56 -11.34 6.85
N GLU A 196 1.61 -12.15 7.35
CA GLU A 196 1.12 -12.05 8.74
C GLU A 196 2.24 -12.18 9.77
N LYS A 197 2.03 -11.61 10.96
CA LYS A 197 3.00 -11.50 12.06
C LYS A 197 3.67 -12.84 12.43
N GLU A 198 2.91 -13.92 12.44
CA GLU A 198 3.36 -15.24 12.86
C GLU A 198 4.05 -16.03 11.74
N LYS A 199 4.13 -15.48 10.52
CA LYS A 199 4.82 -16.14 9.41
C LYS A 199 6.32 -16.03 9.58
N PHE A 200 7.00 -17.12 9.22
CA PHE A 200 8.45 -17.14 9.18
C PHE A 200 8.98 -16.25 8.06
N VAL A 201 10.01 -15.48 8.40
CA VAL A 201 10.73 -14.60 7.48
C VAL A 201 11.81 -15.43 6.80
N LYS A 202 11.94 -15.29 5.48
CA LYS A 202 12.91 -16.01 4.66
C LYS A 202 13.77 -15.04 3.87
N ALA A 203 14.95 -15.49 3.44
CA ALA A 203 15.78 -14.74 2.50
C ALA A 203 14.98 -14.23 1.30
N ASN A 204 15.16 -12.95 0.98
CA ASN A 204 14.48 -12.22 -0.09
C ASN A 204 12.95 -12.10 0.07
N SER A 205 12.42 -12.30 1.28
CA SER A 205 11.00 -12.02 1.55
C SER A 205 10.72 -10.53 1.46
N GLU A 206 9.53 -10.18 0.98
CA GLU A 206 9.03 -8.80 1.01
C GLU A 206 8.00 -8.67 2.14
N ILE A 207 8.27 -7.76 3.07
CA ILE A 207 7.42 -7.45 4.22
C ILE A 207 6.80 -6.08 3.98
N ASN A 208 5.49 -6.07 3.81
CA ASN A 208 4.71 -4.86 3.51
C ASN A 208 3.91 -4.46 4.75
N VAL A 209 4.20 -3.28 5.28
CA VAL A 209 3.41 -2.65 6.32
C VAL A 209 2.34 -1.80 5.66
N VAL A 210 1.07 -2.12 5.94
CA VAL A 210 -0.08 -1.39 5.41
C VAL A 210 -0.70 -0.57 6.53
N ARG A 211 -0.59 0.76 6.41
CA ARG A 211 -1.22 1.72 7.34
C ARG A 211 -2.68 1.88 7.00
N VAL A 212 -3.57 1.64 7.96
CA VAL A 212 -5.01 1.73 7.75
C VAL A 212 -5.60 2.87 8.58
N GLU A 213 -6.17 3.85 7.89
CA GLU A 213 -6.85 4.98 8.53
C GLU A 213 -8.35 4.92 8.24
N LYS A 214 -9.16 5.11 9.28
CA LYS A 214 -10.61 5.20 9.16
C LYS A 214 -11.07 6.56 9.64
N VAL A 215 -11.67 7.34 8.74
CA VAL A 215 -12.20 8.68 9.05
C VAL A 215 -13.66 8.79 8.67
N THR A 216 -14.35 9.75 9.30
CA THR A 216 -15.71 10.15 8.89
C THR A 216 -15.63 11.43 8.07
N ASP A 217 -15.90 11.33 6.77
CA ASP A 217 -16.01 12.47 5.86
C ASP A 217 -17.46 12.99 5.87
N VAL A 218 -17.65 14.31 5.91
CA VAL A 218 -18.98 14.94 5.99
C VAL A 218 -19.17 15.85 4.80
N VAL A 219 -20.12 15.50 3.95
CA VAL A 219 -20.45 16.26 2.73
C VAL A 219 -21.84 16.86 2.85
N GLU A 220 -21.93 18.19 2.73
CA GLU A 220 -23.22 18.89 2.63
C GLU A 220 -23.74 18.90 1.19
N GLU A 221 -25.00 18.50 1.01
CA GLU A 221 -25.70 18.58 -0.27
C GLU A 221 -27.01 19.36 -0.13
N ALA A 222 -27.34 20.16 -1.15
CA ALA A 222 -28.60 20.88 -1.21
C ALA A 222 -29.77 19.93 -1.55
N THR A 223 -30.89 20.07 -0.85
CA THR A 223 -32.13 19.37 -1.15
C THR A 223 -33.13 20.30 -1.82
N ASN A 224 -33.79 19.82 -2.86
CA ASN A 224 -34.78 20.60 -3.60
C ASN A 224 -36.05 20.80 -2.76
N PHE A 225 -36.71 21.95 -2.97
CA PHE A 225 -38.04 22.23 -2.45
C PHE A 225 -39.11 21.89 -3.50
N ALA A 226 -40.32 21.54 -3.05
CA ALA A 226 -41.44 21.32 -3.95
C ALA A 226 -42.16 22.63 -4.30
N THR A 227 -42.86 22.66 -5.44
CA THR A 227 -43.80 23.75 -5.75
C THR A 227 -45.23 23.27 -5.50
N VAL A 228 -45.93 23.93 -4.57
CA VAL A 228 -47.29 23.61 -4.17
C VAL A 228 -48.25 24.66 -4.71
N SER A 229 -49.16 24.25 -5.61
CA SER A 229 -50.19 25.13 -6.15
C SER A 229 -51.44 25.16 -5.25
N ARG A 230 -51.90 26.35 -4.89
CA ARG A 230 -53.11 26.57 -4.07
C ARG A 230 -54.14 27.37 -4.84
N ASN A 231 -55.37 26.86 -4.96
CA ASN A 231 -56.45 27.59 -5.62
C ASN A 231 -56.80 28.87 -4.86
N ASP A 232 -56.95 29.99 -5.58
CA ASP A 232 -57.36 31.28 -5.05
C ASP A 232 -58.54 31.81 -5.88
N ASN A 233 -59.69 32.02 -5.23
CA ASN A 233 -60.93 32.48 -5.88
C ASN A 233 -61.02 34.01 -5.99
N SER A 234 -60.04 34.74 -5.46
CA SER A 234 -59.89 36.19 -5.66
C SER A 234 -59.15 36.51 -6.96
N LEU A 235 -58.27 35.61 -7.39
CA LEU A 235 -57.48 35.72 -8.62
C LEU A 235 -58.25 35.19 -9.83
N THR A 236 -58.16 35.91 -10.95
CA THR A 236 -58.79 35.54 -12.21
C THR A 236 -58.19 34.27 -12.80
N ARG A 237 -59.04 33.44 -13.40
CA ARG A 237 -58.61 32.17 -14.01
C ARG A 237 -57.52 32.41 -15.06
N GLY A 238 -56.43 31.65 -14.95
CA GLY A 238 -55.24 31.78 -15.81
C GLY A 238 -54.18 32.75 -15.29
N THR A 239 -54.37 33.35 -14.11
CA THR A 239 -53.34 34.14 -13.42
C THR A 239 -52.73 33.32 -12.28
N GLU A 240 -51.44 33.56 -12.03
CA GLU A 240 -50.70 32.98 -10.91
C GLU A 240 -50.06 34.09 -10.07
N ARG A 241 -49.97 33.86 -8.76
CA ARG A 241 -49.27 34.74 -7.83
C ARG A 241 -48.43 33.91 -6.88
N GLU A 242 -47.14 34.22 -6.77
CA GLU A 242 -46.29 33.60 -5.75
C GLU A 242 -46.71 34.09 -4.35
N VAL A 243 -47.04 33.13 -3.48
CA VAL A 243 -47.47 33.38 -2.08
C VAL A 243 -46.29 33.20 -1.13
N GLN A 244 -45.44 32.21 -1.40
CA GLN A 244 -44.25 31.91 -0.61
C GLN A 244 -43.13 31.49 -1.55
N LYS A 245 -41.96 32.11 -1.39
CA LYS A 245 -40.74 31.71 -2.10
C LYS A 245 -40.25 30.38 -1.54
N GLY A 246 -39.83 29.47 -2.42
CA GLY A 246 -39.18 28.23 -1.99
C GLY A 246 -37.71 28.44 -1.67
N GLU A 247 -37.22 27.70 -0.68
CA GLU A 247 -35.82 27.70 -0.25
C GLU A 247 -35.30 26.26 -0.21
N GLN A 248 -34.11 26.02 -0.76
CA GLN A 248 -33.50 24.70 -0.71
C GLN A 248 -33.14 24.35 0.72
N GLY A 249 -33.34 23.08 1.06
CA GLY A 249 -32.83 22.52 2.30
C GLY A 249 -31.37 22.09 2.12
N LYS A 250 -30.82 21.52 3.19
CA LYS A 250 -29.48 20.94 3.22
C LYS A 250 -29.51 19.65 4.01
N VAL A 251 -28.81 18.65 3.50
CA VAL A 251 -28.52 17.40 4.21
C VAL A 251 -27.01 17.24 4.33
N ALA A 252 -26.55 16.78 5.49
CA ALA A 252 -25.19 16.34 5.72
C ALA A 252 -25.15 14.82 5.58
N LYS A 253 -24.31 14.34 4.67
CA LYS A 253 -24.03 12.92 4.48
C LYS A 253 -22.70 12.59 5.14
N HIS A 254 -22.74 11.70 6.12
CA HIS A 254 -21.56 11.18 6.79
C HIS A 254 -21.14 9.90 6.11
N TYR A 255 -19.91 9.88 5.62
CA TYR A 255 -19.28 8.73 4.98
C TYR A 255 -18.20 8.18 5.90
N GLU A 256 -18.19 6.87 6.12
CA GLU A 256 -16.99 6.19 6.62
C GLU A 256 -16.07 5.97 5.43
N VAL A 257 -14.85 6.49 5.50
CA VAL A 257 -13.83 6.38 4.46
C VAL A 257 -12.63 5.64 5.03
N ILE A 258 -12.22 4.57 4.34
CA ILE A 258 -11.04 3.78 4.72
C ILE A 258 -9.92 4.09 3.74
N PHE A 259 -8.77 4.47 4.29
CA PHE A 259 -7.53 4.68 3.57
C PHE A 259 -6.54 3.57 3.88
N GLU A 260 -5.83 3.09 2.86
CA GLU A 260 -4.65 2.23 3.02
C GLU A 260 -3.45 2.92 2.39
N ASN A 261 -2.39 3.12 3.16
CA ASN A 261 -1.19 3.85 2.72
C ASN A 261 -1.49 5.23 2.09
N GLY A 262 -2.55 5.90 2.57
CA GLY A 262 -2.99 7.21 2.09
C GLY A 262 -3.90 7.19 0.85
N GLU A 263 -4.17 6.03 0.26
CA GLU A 263 -5.10 5.89 -0.87
C GLU A 263 -6.51 5.54 -0.35
N GLU A 264 -7.58 6.14 -0.90
CA GLU A 264 -8.96 5.81 -0.53
C GLU A 264 -9.37 4.48 -1.15
N ILE A 265 -9.70 3.49 -0.33
CA ILE A 265 -10.03 2.13 -0.78
C ILE A 265 -11.54 1.87 -0.73
N SER A 266 -12.22 2.49 0.23
CA SER A 266 -13.68 2.36 0.38
C SER A 266 -14.30 3.62 0.97
N ARG A 267 -15.57 3.84 0.58
CA ARG A 267 -16.42 4.93 1.08
C ARG A 267 -17.84 4.41 1.23
N GLU A 268 -18.38 4.46 2.44
CA GLU A 268 -19.74 3.98 2.76
C GLU A 268 -20.56 5.07 3.42
N LEU A 269 -21.78 5.32 2.93
CA LEU A 269 -22.72 6.26 3.54
C LEU A 269 -23.31 5.65 4.83
N ILE A 270 -22.88 6.14 5.99
CA ILE A 270 -23.33 5.63 7.29
C ILE A 270 -24.54 6.37 7.86
N LYS A 271 -24.68 7.67 7.55
CA LYS A 271 -25.74 8.52 8.11
C LYS A 271 -26.06 9.67 7.17
N THR A 272 -27.35 9.98 7.03
CA THR A 272 -27.83 11.25 6.44
C THR A 272 -28.57 12.03 7.51
N GLU A 273 -28.21 13.29 7.69
CA GLU A 273 -28.80 14.20 8.67
C GLU A 273 -29.33 15.44 7.97
N THR A 274 -30.58 15.82 8.23
CA THR A 274 -31.11 17.09 7.75
C THR A 274 -30.51 18.24 8.57
N VAL A 275 -29.73 19.08 7.91
CA VAL A 275 -29.16 20.29 8.51
C VAL A 275 -30.16 21.45 8.42
N GLN A 276 -30.87 21.54 7.29
CA GLN A 276 -31.87 22.57 7.04
C GLN A 276 -33.02 21.97 6.23
N GLU A 277 -34.25 22.07 6.75
CA GLU A 277 -35.45 21.65 6.02
C GLU A 277 -35.68 22.55 4.80
N SER A 278 -36.12 21.96 3.68
CA SER A 278 -36.50 22.74 2.51
C SER A 278 -37.84 23.42 2.76
N THR A 279 -38.00 24.63 2.22
CA THR A 279 -39.26 25.37 2.30
C THR A 279 -39.91 25.36 0.92
N ASP A 280 -41.12 24.79 0.83
CA ASP A 280 -41.84 24.70 -0.43
C ASP A 280 -42.21 26.08 -0.99
N ARG A 281 -42.15 26.18 -2.32
CA ARG A 281 -42.65 27.35 -3.07
C ARG A 281 -44.16 27.22 -3.20
N ILE A 282 -44.91 28.21 -2.72
CA ILE A 282 -46.38 28.19 -2.83
C ILE A 282 -46.82 29.18 -3.91
N VAL A 283 -47.55 28.69 -4.90
CA VAL A 283 -48.13 29.51 -5.98
C VAL A 283 -49.65 29.48 -5.89
N ALA A 284 -50.27 30.65 -5.72
CA ALA A 284 -51.72 30.80 -5.81
C ALA A 284 -52.16 30.80 -7.28
N VAL A 285 -53.06 29.90 -7.65
CA VAL A 285 -53.61 29.79 -9.00
C VAL A 285 -55.05 30.31 -9.02
N GLY A 286 -55.34 31.24 -9.93
CA GLY A 286 -56.64 31.89 -10.00
C GLY A 286 -57.76 30.96 -10.47
N THR A 287 -58.89 31.01 -9.76
CA THR A 287 -60.10 30.23 -10.07
C THR A 287 -61.32 31.10 -10.35
N LYS A 288 -61.22 32.42 -10.16
CA LYS A 288 -62.33 33.37 -10.42
C LYS A 288 -62.64 33.40 -11.92
N PRO A 289 -63.87 33.08 -12.35
CA PRO A 289 -64.24 33.15 -13.76
C PRO A 289 -64.09 34.59 -14.28
N VAL A 290 -63.46 34.74 -15.45
CA VAL A 290 -63.36 36.04 -16.12
C VAL A 290 -64.70 36.31 -16.79
N GLU A 291 -65.45 37.30 -16.29
CA GLU A 291 -66.63 37.81 -16.98
C GLU A 291 -66.19 38.61 -18.21
N GLN A 292 -66.14 37.96 -19.37
CA GLN A 292 -66.00 38.67 -20.64
C GLN A 292 -67.28 39.45 -20.92
N GLN A 293 -67.26 40.76 -20.64
CA GLN A 293 -68.17 41.69 -21.33
C GLN A 293 -67.71 41.81 -22.78
N VAL A 294 -68.24 40.93 -23.63
CA VAL A 294 -68.08 41.02 -25.08
C VAL A 294 -68.85 42.26 -25.56
N SER A 295 -68.13 43.35 -25.81
CA SER A 295 -68.65 44.49 -26.57
C SER A 295 -68.94 44.01 -28.00
N ARG A 296 -70.19 43.61 -28.23
CA ARG A 296 -70.74 43.29 -29.57
C ARG A 296 -70.91 44.60 -30.35
N GLY A 297 -69.82 45.07 -30.94
CA GLY A 297 -69.75 46.33 -31.70
C GLY A 297 -69.42 46.13 -33.19
N GLY A 298 -70.04 45.16 -33.85
CA GLY A 298 -69.86 44.96 -35.30
C GLY A 298 -71.05 44.24 -35.89
N THR A 299 -71.97 44.98 -36.50
CA THR A 299 -73.10 44.44 -37.25
C THR A 299 -72.57 43.57 -38.40
N PRO A 300 -72.94 42.28 -38.49
CA PRO A 300 -72.58 41.45 -39.63
C PRO A 300 -73.10 42.09 -40.93
N GLY A 301 -72.24 42.15 -41.96
CA GLY A 301 -72.65 42.57 -43.31
C GLY A 301 -72.31 44.00 -43.75
N GLU A 302 -71.82 44.88 -42.88
CA GLU A 302 -71.41 46.25 -43.27
C GLU A 302 -69.99 46.28 -43.85
N TRP A 303 -69.81 46.92 -45.01
CA TRP A 303 -68.49 47.14 -45.61
C TRP A 303 -67.76 48.28 -44.91
N ARG A 304 -66.58 48.00 -44.35
CA ARG A 304 -65.72 48.99 -43.69
C ARG A 304 -64.37 49.06 -44.39
N THR A 305 -63.76 50.24 -44.44
CA THR A 305 -62.45 50.43 -45.06
C THR A 305 -61.34 50.03 -44.10
N PHE A 306 -60.40 49.21 -44.57
CA PHE A 306 -59.18 48.79 -43.89
C PHE A 306 -57.97 49.07 -44.77
N GLU A 307 -56.84 49.38 -44.14
CA GLU A 307 -55.53 49.32 -44.80
C GLU A 307 -55.09 47.85 -44.83
N ALA A 308 -54.85 47.32 -46.02
CA ALA A 308 -54.41 45.96 -46.24
C ALA A 308 -52.97 45.91 -46.74
N THR A 309 -52.16 45.10 -46.07
CA THR A 309 -50.87 44.61 -46.57
C THR A 309 -51.00 43.13 -46.93
N ALA A 310 -49.91 42.53 -47.43
CA ALA A 310 -49.85 41.09 -47.62
C ALA A 310 -48.55 40.52 -47.04
N TYR A 311 -48.64 39.30 -46.49
CA TYR A 311 -47.51 38.56 -45.96
C TYR A 311 -47.43 37.16 -46.55
N THR A 312 -46.27 36.51 -46.37
CA THR A 312 -46.01 35.15 -46.83
C THR A 312 -45.40 34.32 -45.71
N ALA A 313 -45.59 33.00 -45.75
CA ALA A 313 -45.01 32.06 -44.79
C ALA A 313 -43.55 31.69 -45.11
N TYR A 314 -43.03 32.18 -46.24
CA TYR A 314 -41.72 31.84 -46.79
C TYR A 314 -40.69 32.98 -46.64
N CYS A 315 -40.88 33.89 -45.69
CA CYS A 315 -39.88 34.89 -45.32
C CYS A 315 -38.77 34.31 -44.41
N VAL A 316 -37.57 34.91 -44.49
CA VAL A 316 -36.44 34.58 -43.63
C VAL A 316 -36.83 34.84 -42.18
N GLY A 317 -36.73 33.82 -41.32
CA GLY A 317 -37.11 33.89 -39.90
C GLY A 317 -38.59 33.61 -39.59
N CYS A 318 -39.43 33.43 -40.60
CA CYS A 318 -40.85 33.12 -40.39
C CYS A 318 -41.04 31.63 -40.08
N THR A 319 -41.81 31.31 -39.03
CA THR A 319 -42.17 29.92 -38.68
C THR A 319 -43.19 29.33 -39.67
N GLY A 320 -44.01 30.19 -40.28
CA GLY A 320 -45.09 29.80 -41.18
C GLY A 320 -46.32 29.25 -40.46
N VAL A 321 -46.41 29.44 -39.14
CA VAL A 321 -47.55 29.03 -38.31
C VAL A 321 -48.26 30.28 -37.81
N THR A 322 -49.58 30.36 -38.04
CA THR A 322 -50.40 31.49 -37.57
C THR A 322 -50.59 31.46 -36.06
N TYR A 323 -51.07 32.56 -35.47
CA TYR A 323 -51.41 32.65 -34.06
C TYR A 323 -52.39 31.57 -33.58
N THR A 324 -53.36 31.17 -34.42
CA THR A 324 -54.28 30.06 -34.08
C THR A 324 -53.69 28.67 -34.33
N GLY A 325 -52.40 28.55 -34.63
CA GLY A 325 -51.69 27.28 -34.85
C GLY A 325 -51.80 26.69 -36.25
N LEU A 326 -52.30 27.44 -37.25
CA LEU A 326 -52.42 26.92 -38.61
C LEU A 326 -51.06 26.98 -39.33
N ASN A 327 -50.54 25.84 -39.77
CA ASN A 327 -49.33 25.80 -40.59
C ASN A 327 -49.64 26.13 -42.05
N LEU A 328 -49.23 27.33 -42.49
CA LEU A 328 -49.44 27.88 -43.82
C LEU A 328 -48.49 27.31 -44.88
N ARG A 329 -47.34 26.73 -44.49
CA ARG A 329 -46.46 26.02 -45.42
C ARG A 329 -47.04 24.69 -45.85
N ALA A 330 -47.70 23.99 -44.92
CA ALA A 330 -48.45 22.77 -45.21
C ALA A 330 -49.80 23.06 -45.90
N ASN A 331 -50.30 24.30 -45.81
CA ASN A 331 -51.59 24.71 -46.35
C ASN A 331 -51.49 26.02 -47.16
N PRO A 332 -50.70 26.08 -48.24
CA PRO A 332 -50.39 27.32 -48.96
C PRO A 332 -51.59 27.94 -49.69
N ASN A 333 -52.68 27.19 -49.83
CA ASN A 333 -53.90 27.63 -50.51
C ASN A 333 -55.00 28.12 -49.54
N LYS A 334 -54.70 28.28 -48.25
CA LYS A 334 -55.68 28.76 -47.26
C LYS A 334 -55.81 30.27 -47.31
N ASN A 335 -57.03 30.76 -47.44
CA ASN A 335 -57.33 32.19 -47.31
C ASN A 335 -57.33 32.57 -45.83
N VAL A 336 -56.21 33.10 -45.37
CA VAL A 336 -56.02 33.59 -44.00
C VAL A 336 -55.73 35.08 -44.01
N VAL A 337 -56.19 35.75 -42.97
CA VAL A 337 -55.89 37.16 -42.72
C VAL A 337 -55.43 37.35 -41.28
N ALA A 338 -54.39 38.16 -41.10
CA ALA A 338 -54.00 38.67 -39.79
C ALA A 338 -54.83 39.92 -39.47
N VAL A 339 -55.32 40.03 -38.24
CA VAL A 339 -56.23 41.10 -37.81
C VAL A 339 -55.89 41.60 -36.41
N ASP A 340 -56.43 42.75 -36.05
CA ASP A 340 -56.59 43.16 -34.66
C ASP A 340 -57.83 42.46 -34.06
N PRO A 341 -57.67 41.56 -33.06
CA PRO A 341 -58.79 40.84 -32.45
C PRO A 341 -59.85 41.73 -31.81
N ASN A 342 -59.51 42.97 -31.44
CA ASN A 342 -60.46 43.94 -30.89
C ASN A 342 -61.36 44.56 -31.97
N VAL A 343 -61.00 44.44 -33.25
CA VAL A 343 -61.75 44.99 -34.39
C VAL A 343 -62.41 43.89 -35.22
N ILE A 344 -61.69 42.81 -35.50
CA ILE A 344 -62.21 41.59 -36.15
C ILE A 344 -61.84 40.42 -35.22
N PRO A 345 -62.81 39.78 -34.56
CA PRO A 345 -62.53 38.65 -33.68
C PRO A 345 -61.77 37.52 -34.38
N LEU A 346 -60.81 36.91 -33.69
CA LEU A 346 -60.14 35.70 -34.19
C LEU A 346 -61.16 34.58 -34.37
N GLY A 347 -61.01 33.84 -35.46
CA GLY A 347 -61.93 32.78 -35.89
C GLY A 347 -63.03 33.26 -36.83
N SER A 348 -63.32 34.56 -36.89
CA SER A 348 -64.30 35.11 -37.84
C SER A 348 -63.90 34.88 -39.29
N VAL A 349 -64.89 34.84 -40.17
CA VAL A 349 -64.68 34.87 -41.63
C VAL A 349 -65.04 36.26 -42.13
N VAL A 350 -64.11 36.86 -42.86
CA VAL A 350 -64.30 38.16 -43.50
C VAL A 350 -64.30 38.03 -45.00
N GLU A 351 -65.11 38.83 -45.68
CA GLU A 351 -65.05 38.99 -47.12
C GLU A 351 -64.30 40.29 -47.45
N VAL A 352 -63.36 40.22 -48.38
CA VAL A 352 -62.50 41.35 -48.77
C VAL A 352 -62.81 41.77 -50.20
N ARG A 353 -62.99 43.08 -50.39
CA ARG A 353 -63.27 43.74 -51.67
C ARG A 353 -62.20 44.78 -51.97
N HIS A 354 -61.67 44.78 -53.19
CA HIS A 354 -60.72 45.77 -53.67
C HIS A 354 -61.10 46.23 -55.08
N ASN A 355 -61.13 47.56 -55.30
CA ASN A 355 -61.51 48.18 -56.57
C ASN A 355 -62.83 47.64 -57.17
N GLY A 356 -63.84 47.45 -56.31
CA GLY A 356 -65.16 46.95 -56.70
C GLY A 356 -65.24 45.44 -56.94
N ARG A 357 -64.13 44.70 -56.87
CA ARG A 357 -64.08 43.23 -57.05
C ARG A 357 -63.90 42.52 -55.70
N ILE A 358 -64.67 41.45 -55.48
CA ILE A 358 -64.47 40.56 -54.32
C ILE A 358 -63.21 39.75 -54.56
N LEU A 359 -62.26 39.82 -53.63
CA LEU A 359 -61.01 39.06 -53.66
C LEU A 359 -61.22 37.65 -53.11
N GLY A 360 -62.06 37.52 -52.09
CA GLY A 360 -62.37 36.23 -51.46
C GLY A 360 -62.81 36.37 -50.02
N GLN A 361 -63.05 35.21 -49.41
CA GLN A 361 -63.33 35.07 -47.99
C GLN A 361 -62.08 34.55 -47.28
N TYR A 362 -61.73 35.19 -46.18
CA TYR A 362 -60.52 34.94 -45.40
C TYR A 362 -60.89 34.65 -43.96
N LYS A 363 -60.23 33.66 -43.36
CA LYS A 363 -60.36 33.37 -41.93
C LYS A 363 -59.40 34.25 -41.15
N ALA A 364 -59.90 34.98 -40.16
CA ALA A 364 -59.09 35.67 -39.17
C ALA A 364 -58.40 34.62 -38.29
N ALA A 365 -57.15 34.28 -38.61
CA ALA A 365 -56.44 33.16 -37.97
C ALA A 365 -55.05 33.55 -37.47
N ASP A 366 -54.66 34.81 -37.64
CA ASP A 366 -53.35 35.30 -37.27
C ASP A 366 -53.43 36.70 -36.64
N ILE A 367 -52.37 37.07 -35.91
CA ILE A 367 -52.20 38.42 -35.36
C ILE A 367 -50.78 38.90 -35.67
N GLY A 368 -50.63 40.17 -36.00
CA GLY A 368 -49.33 40.80 -36.20
C GLY A 368 -49.19 41.99 -35.27
N SER A 369 -48.00 42.21 -34.72
CA SER A 369 -47.73 43.37 -33.84
C SER A 369 -48.00 44.71 -34.53
N ALA A 370 -47.82 44.78 -35.85
CA ALA A 370 -48.11 45.96 -36.68
C ALA A 370 -49.56 46.02 -37.22
N ILE A 371 -50.37 44.98 -36.99
CA ILE A 371 -51.74 44.85 -37.49
C ILE A 371 -52.70 45.23 -36.36
N GLN A 372 -52.80 46.53 -36.11
CA GLN A 372 -53.62 47.12 -35.06
C GLN A 372 -54.68 48.05 -35.66
N GLY A 373 -55.87 48.08 -35.06
CA GLY A 373 -57.01 48.87 -35.51
C GLY A 373 -57.60 48.37 -36.84
N ARG A 374 -57.91 49.31 -37.75
CA ARG A 374 -58.45 49.00 -39.09
C ARG A 374 -57.36 48.64 -40.09
N LYS A 375 -56.50 47.70 -39.71
CA LYS A 375 -55.46 47.12 -40.55
C LYS A 375 -55.66 45.62 -40.68
N ILE A 376 -55.38 45.09 -41.86
CA ILE A 376 -55.34 43.64 -42.09
C ILE A 376 -54.08 43.26 -42.86
N ASP A 377 -53.61 42.03 -42.68
CA ASP A 377 -52.52 41.47 -43.48
C ASP A 377 -53.00 40.19 -44.16
N ILE A 378 -53.06 40.20 -45.49
CA ILE A 378 -53.61 39.08 -46.26
C ILE A 378 -52.50 38.07 -46.54
N PHE A 379 -52.72 36.82 -46.20
CA PHE A 379 -51.77 35.76 -46.52
C PHE A 379 -51.74 35.50 -48.03
N MET A 380 -50.55 35.46 -48.60
CA MET A 380 -50.28 35.02 -49.97
C MET A 380 -49.10 34.05 -49.98
N SER A 381 -49.31 32.88 -50.60
CA SER A 381 -48.26 31.86 -50.70
C SER A 381 -47.11 32.28 -51.62
N ASP A 382 -47.41 32.93 -52.74
CA ASP A 382 -46.38 33.52 -53.62
C ASP A 382 -45.84 34.83 -53.03
N ARG A 383 -44.56 34.84 -52.65
CA ARG A 383 -43.87 36.03 -52.14
C ARG A 383 -43.88 37.16 -53.16
N SER A 384 -43.81 36.85 -54.46
CA SER A 384 -43.81 37.87 -55.50
C SER A 384 -45.18 38.56 -55.60
N ALA A 385 -46.28 37.83 -55.40
CA ALA A 385 -47.62 38.37 -55.31
C ALA A 385 -47.81 39.27 -54.09
N ALA A 386 -47.30 38.85 -52.92
CA ALA A 386 -47.34 39.68 -51.71
C ALA A 386 -46.60 41.02 -51.89
N LEU A 387 -45.42 40.99 -52.52
CA LEU A 387 -44.66 42.21 -52.82
C LEU A 387 -45.35 43.11 -53.85
N ARG A 388 -45.97 42.53 -54.89
CA ARG A 388 -46.75 43.29 -55.88
C ARG A 388 -48.03 43.89 -55.30
N TRP A 389 -48.62 43.23 -54.31
CA TRP A 389 -49.83 43.73 -53.62
C TRP A 389 -49.54 45.07 -52.93
N GLY A 390 -48.42 45.17 -52.22
CA GLY A 390 -48.03 46.38 -51.50
C GLY A 390 -49.02 46.75 -50.38
N ARG A 391 -49.18 48.05 -50.11
CA ARG A 391 -50.17 48.57 -49.15
C ARG A 391 -51.33 49.19 -49.93
N GLN A 392 -52.54 48.72 -49.69
CA GLN A 392 -53.75 49.13 -50.41
C GLN A 392 -54.88 49.41 -49.42
N ASN A 393 -55.87 50.21 -49.81
CA ASN A 393 -57.13 50.28 -49.06
C ASN A 393 -58.11 49.27 -49.64
N VAL A 394 -58.69 48.44 -48.76
CA VAL A 394 -59.70 47.46 -49.12
C VAL A 394 -60.94 47.66 -48.27
N GLN A 395 -62.06 47.10 -48.72
CA GLN A 395 -63.27 47.02 -47.93
C GLN A 395 -63.42 45.61 -47.37
N VAL A 396 -63.75 45.53 -46.09
CA VAL A 396 -63.88 44.28 -45.34
C VAL A 396 -65.24 44.27 -44.68
N ARG A 397 -65.93 43.13 -44.74
CA ARG A 397 -67.12 42.87 -43.93
C ARG A 397 -66.98 41.53 -43.23
N ILE A 398 -67.44 41.45 -41.99
CA ILE A 398 -67.51 40.19 -41.25
C ILE A 398 -68.78 39.48 -41.70
N ILE A 399 -68.63 38.23 -42.14
CA ILE A 399 -69.74 37.41 -42.66
C ILE A 399 -70.07 36.21 -41.76
N LYS A 400 -69.16 35.82 -40.87
CA LYS A 400 -69.38 34.74 -39.90
C LYS A 400 -68.54 34.90 -38.65
#